data_AF-A0A972D6C3-F1
#
_entry.id   AF-A0A972D6C3-F1
#
_cell.length_a   1.000
_cell.length_b   1.000
_cell.length_c   1.000
_cell.angle_alpha   90.00
_cell.angle_beta   90.00
_cell.angle_gamma   90.00
#
_symmetry.space_group_name_H-M   'P 1'
#
loop_
_entity.id
_entity.type
_entity.pdbx_description
1 polymer ?
#
loop_
_entity_poly.entity_id
_entity_poly.type
_entity_poly.pdbx_seq_one_letter_code
_entity_poly.pdbx_strand_id
1 'polypeptide(L)'
;MKRRSVYFHRWVRKNPLFLWWLIFLPLMLLILLSSWEQLTVPVEAEPEPTGFLGQLFQTMTLVVLARVVLVAVGVVLIMICLFFPLFRVGKEGVQWSREQEEEIARVTGEITGAEVEALIQQEALRWSLVHRWLRFCGRKEGTPPVGLWELITTIGEAFPNERLSILWQQGAEVYTLRHPLLPKLVPPDRRETETLGVKLSFGPEEAFYFYLYAAEPVGFSTIDEEFILILCELFGRQAQGAGATPAELIASFELVDNPTTGSGIK
;
A
#
# COMPACT_ATOMS: atom_id res chain seq x y z
N MET A 1 -24.68 -11.34 43.04
CA MET A 1 -23.37 -10.66 43.24
C MET A 1 -22.28 -11.07 42.24
N LYS A 2 -22.21 -12.32 41.75
CA LYS A 2 -21.14 -12.80 40.84
C LYS A 2 -21.07 -12.16 39.43
N ARG A 3 -22.15 -11.62 38.87
CA ARG A 3 -22.11 -10.94 37.55
C ARG A 3 -21.41 -9.58 37.61
N ARG A 4 -21.64 -8.78 38.66
CA ARG A 4 -21.04 -7.44 38.80
C ARG A 4 -19.51 -7.47 38.92
N SER A 5 -18.92 -8.47 39.58
CA SER A 5 -17.46 -8.61 39.68
C SER A 5 -16.80 -8.94 38.33
N VAL A 6 -17.48 -9.70 37.45
CA VAL A 6 -16.96 -10.01 36.11
C VAL A 6 -16.98 -8.78 35.20
N TYR A 7 -18.03 -7.95 35.28
CA TYR A 7 -18.06 -6.67 34.55
C TYR A 7 -17.00 -5.69 35.07
N PHE A 8 -16.79 -5.64 36.38
CA PHE A 8 -15.73 -4.82 36.98
C PHE A 8 -14.34 -5.27 36.52
N HIS A 9 -14.03 -6.57 36.58
CA HIS A 9 -12.74 -7.08 36.09
C HIS A 9 -12.52 -6.81 34.60
N ARG A 10 -13.55 -6.95 33.76
CA ARG A 10 -13.45 -6.66 32.33
C ARG A 10 -13.26 -5.15 32.07
N TRP A 11 -13.88 -4.30 32.88
CA TRP A 11 -13.71 -2.84 32.80
C TRP A 11 -12.33 -2.38 33.29
N VAL A 12 -11.83 -2.95 34.41
CA VAL A 12 -10.49 -2.72 34.96
C VAL A 12 -9.42 -3.07 33.92
N ARG A 13 -9.60 -4.20 33.21
CA ARG A 13 -8.67 -4.64 32.17
C ARG A 13 -8.66 -3.73 30.94
N LYS A 14 -9.78 -3.07 30.63
CA LYS A 14 -9.89 -2.11 29.51
C LYS A 14 -9.40 -0.71 29.86
N ASN A 15 -9.43 -0.31 31.13
CA ASN A 15 -9.09 1.06 31.55
C ASN A 15 -8.10 1.08 32.73
N PRO A 16 -6.92 0.44 32.59
CA PRO A 16 -5.94 0.33 33.68
C PRO A 16 -5.43 1.70 34.14
N LEU A 17 -5.30 2.66 33.21
CA LEU A 17 -4.91 4.03 33.50
C LEU A 17 -5.92 4.73 34.43
N PHE A 18 -7.22 4.55 34.20
CA PHE A 18 -8.26 5.23 34.98
C PHE A 18 -8.29 4.74 36.43
N LEU A 19 -8.12 3.43 36.64
CA LEU A 19 -8.03 2.85 37.99
C LEU A 19 -6.79 3.37 38.74
N TRP A 20 -5.68 3.53 38.02
CA TRP A 20 -4.43 4.04 38.56
C TRP A 20 -4.53 5.51 38.95
N TRP A 21 -5.11 6.36 38.09
CA TRP A 21 -5.36 7.76 38.41
C TRP A 21 -6.28 7.92 39.63
N LEU A 22 -7.23 7.00 39.83
CA LEU A 22 -8.15 7.02 40.97
C LEU A 22 -7.45 6.70 42.30
N ILE A 23 -6.35 5.94 42.29
CA ILE A 23 -5.50 5.69 43.47
C ILE A 23 -4.46 6.80 43.63
N PHE A 24 -3.93 7.30 42.52
CA PHE A 24 -2.84 8.29 42.50
C PHE A 24 -3.29 9.70 42.90
N LEU A 25 -4.44 10.18 42.40
CA LEU A 25 -4.98 11.49 42.76
C LEU A 25 -5.16 11.68 44.28
N PRO A 26 -5.80 10.74 45.02
CA PRO A 26 -5.94 10.90 46.46
C PRO A 26 -4.60 10.79 47.19
N LEU A 27 -3.65 9.96 46.71
CA LEU A 27 -2.31 9.88 47.28
C LEU A 27 -1.55 11.21 47.11
N MET A 28 -1.59 11.80 45.91
CA MET A 28 -1.03 13.12 45.62
C MET A 28 -1.69 14.22 46.44
N LEU A 29 -3.02 14.20 46.55
CA LEU A 29 -3.77 15.15 47.37
C LEU A 29 -3.36 15.04 48.84
N LEU A 30 -3.16 13.83 49.35
CA LEU A 30 -2.72 13.57 50.72
C LEU A 30 -1.28 14.05 50.96
N ILE A 31 -0.39 13.85 49.99
CA ILE A 31 0.97 14.41 50.03
C ILE A 31 0.93 15.94 49.99
N LEU A 32 0.10 16.53 49.13
CA LEU A 32 -0.04 17.98 48.99
C LEU A 32 -0.62 18.63 50.26
N LEU A 33 -1.62 17.99 50.88
CA LEU A 33 -2.22 18.42 52.14
C LEU A 33 -1.25 18.26 53.31
N SER A 34 -0.52 17.14 53.38
CA SER A 34 0.49 16.90 54.42
C SER A 34 1.68 17.86 54.34
N SER A 35 2.08 18.22 53.12
CA SER A 35 3.15 19.19 52.86
C SER A 35 2.69 20.65 52.79
N TRP A 36 1.39 20.91 52.95
CA TRP A 36 0.80 22.26 52.83
C TRP A 36 1.36 23.25 53.86
N GLU A 37 1.57 22.80 55.10
CA GLU A 37 2.20 23.62 56.15
C GLU A 37 3.69 23.90 55.87
N GLN A 38 4.36 23.05 55.10
CA GLN A 38 5.77 23.24 54.71
C GLN A 38 5.93 24.10 53.44
N LEU A 39 4.86 24.22 52.65
CA LEU A 39 4.76 25.02 51.43
C LEU A 39 4.31 26.46 51.69
N THR A 40 3.57 26.70 52.78
CA THR A 40 3.26 28.05 53.24
C THR A 40 4.48 28.64 53.95
N VAL A 41 4.94 29.80 53.48
CA VAL A 41 6.07 30.51 54.10
C VAL A 41 5.54 31.24 55.33
N PRO A 42 5.93 30.90 56.58
CA PRO A 42 5.78 31.86 57.66
C PRO A 42 6.77 32.99 57.36
N VAL A 43 6.25 34.16 56.98
CA VAL A 43 7.02 35.41 56.86
C VAL A 43 7.32 35.99 58.26
N GLU A 44 6.89 35.32 59.32
CA GLU A 44 7.13 35.75 60.69
C GLU A 44 8.41 35.12 61.23
N ALA A 45 9.37 36.00 61.54
CA ALA A 45 10.65 35.66 62.14
C ALA A 45 10.44 35.04 63.53
N GLU A 46 10.59 33.72 63.62
CA GLU A 46 10.78 33.04 64.90
C GLU A 46 12.25 33.15 65.38
N PRO A 47 12.50 33.16 66.70
CA PRO A 47 13.80 33.52 67.26
C PRO A 47 14.91 32.51 66.91
N GLU A 48 16.13 33.03 66.73
CA GLU A 48 17.31 32.27 66.31
C GLU A 48 17.54 30.99 67.14
N PRO A 49 17.78 29.83 66.51
CA PRO A 49 18.08 28.60 67.23
C PRO A 49 19.49 28.64 67.83
N THR A 50 19.59 28.40 69.13
CA THR A 50 20.88 28.21 69.81
C THR A 50 21.42 26.82 69.54
N GLY A 51 22.33 26.69 68.57
CA GLY A 51 23.13 25.48 68.33
C GLY A 51 23.58 25.32 66.88
N PHE A 52 24.82 24.85 66.69
CA PHE A 52 25.46 24.69 65.37
C PHE A 52 24.66 23.82 64.40
N LEU A 53 23.97 22.79 64.91
CA LEU A 53 23.07 21.95 64.12
C LEU A 53 21.78 22.68 63.71
N GLY A 54 21.23 23.55 64.57
CA GLY A 54 20.04 24.34 64.25
C GLY A 54 20.30 25.36 63.15
N GLN A 55 21.45 26.03 63.20
CA GLN A 55 21.89 26.96 62.15
C GLN A 55 22.21 26.26 60.82
N LEU A 56 22.74 25.03 60.84
CA LEU A 56 23.02 24.26 59.62
C LEU A 56 21.74 23.84 58.87
N PHE A 57 20.65 23.53 59.59
CA PHE A 57 19.39 23.09 58.97
C PHE A 57 18.44 24.25 58.59
N GLN A 58 18.57 25.43 59.20
CA GLN A 58 17.75 26.62 58.90
C GLN A 58 18.32 27.56 57.83
N THR A 59 19.46 27.25 57.22
CA THR A 59 19.96 28.06 56.10
C THR A 59 18.97 27.99 54.94
N MET A 60 18.49 29.15 54.47
CA MET A 60 17.52 29.28 53.36
C MET A 60 17.83 28.37 52.16
N THR A 61 19.11 28.16 51.87
CA THR A 61 19.60 27.29 50.80
C THR A 61 19.25 25.81 51.00
N LEU A 62 19.27 25.30 52.24
CA LEU A 62 19.00 23.89 52.55
C LEU A 62 17.50 23.59 52.49
N VAL A 63 16.66 24.54 52.92
CA VAL A 63 15.20 24.48 52.78
C VAL A 63 14.80 24.50 51.30
N VAL A 64 15.40 25.38 50.49
CA VAL A 64 15.16 25.43 49.05
C VAL A 64 15.65 24.15 48.36
N LEU A 65 16.82 23.63 48.73
CA LEU A 65 17.35 22.38 48.19
C LEU A 65 16.43 21.19 48.52
N ALA A 66 15.94 21.09 49.76
CA ALA A 66 15.00 20.05 50.16
C ALA A 66 13.68 20.12 49.36
N ARG A 67 13.17 21.34 49.10
CA ARG A 67 11.98 21.57 48.27
C ARG A 67 12.20 21.14 46.82
N VAL A 68 13.34 21.47 46.22
CA VAL A 68 13.68 21.06 44.84
C VAL A 68 13.83 19.55 44.75
N VAL A 69 14.46 18.91 45.74
CA VAL A 69 14.59 17.45 45.80
C VAL A 69 13.22 16.78 45.92
N LEU A 70 12.30 17.33 46.72
CA LEU A 70 10.96 16.75 46.88
C LEU A 70 10.12 16.87 45.60
N VAL A 71 10.19 18.00 44.91
CA VAL A 71 9.57 18.20 43.59
C VAL A 71 10.18 17.26 42.55
N ALA A 72 11.51 17.12 42.53
CA ALA A 72 12.21 16.23 41.61
C ALA A 72 11.84 14.76 41.87
N VAL A 73 11.74 14.32 43.13
CA VAL A 73 11.25 12.98 43.50
C VAL A 73 9.80 12.79 43.07
N GLY A 74 8.95 13.82 43.21
CA GLY A 74 7.57 13.80 42.72
C GLY A 74 7.49 13.64 41.21
N VAL A 75 8.30 14.37 40.43
CA VAL A 75 8.37 14.25 38.97
C VAL A 75 8.92 12.90 38.53
N VAL A 76 9.94 12.37 39.22
CA VAL A 76 10.49 11.04 38.95
C VAL A 76 9.45 9.96 39.24
N LEU A 77 8.70 10.09 40.34
CA LEU A 77 7.56 9.19 40.64
C LEU A 77 6.47 9.31 39.57
N ILE A 78 6.13 10.52 39.11
CA ILE A 78 5.18 10.73 38.01
C ILE A 78 5.66 10.05 36.72
N MET A 79 6.94 10.21 36.36
CA MET A 79 7.54 9.53 35.20
C MET A 79 7.49 8.02 35.35
N ILE A 80 7.97 7.48 36.49
CA ILE A 80 7.95 6.03 36.74
C ILE A 80 6.51 5.50 36.66
N CYS A 81 5.54 6.19 37.26
CA CYS A 81 4.12 5.81 37.24
C CYS A 81 3.45 5.97 35.87
N LEU A 82 3.86 6.93 35.03
CA LEU A 82 3.39 7.06 33.64
C LEU A 82 3.94 5.95 32.75
N PHE A 83 5.20 5.56 32.96
CA PHE A 83 5.87 4.57 32.12
C PHE A 83 5.62 3.11 32.53
N PHE A 84 5.35 2.83 33.81
CA PHE A 84 5.10 1.47 34.29
C PHE A 84 3.88 0.74 33.68
N PRO A 85 2.73 1.39 33.39
CA PRO A 85 1.62 0.71 32.71
C PRO A 85 1.85 0.55 31.21
N LEU A 86 2.75 1.32 30.60
CA LEU A 86 3.10 1.24 29.18
C LEU A 86 4.21 0.23 28.89
N PHE A 87 5.05 -0.10 29.88
CA PHE A 87 6.21 -0.95 29.70
C PHE A 87 6.26 -2.11 30.69
N ARG A 88 6.30 -3.34 30.18
CA ARG A 88 6.56 -4.52 31.01
C ARG A 88 8.08 -4.62 31.19
N VAL A 89 8.59 -4.18 32.35
CA VAL A 89 10.02 -4.29 32.66
C VAL A 89 10.31 -5.72 33.13
N GLY A 90 10.84 -6.54 32.22
CA GLY A 90 11.37 -7.86 32.50
C GLY A 90 12.86 -7.80 32.85
N LYS A 91 13.45 -8.96 33.22
CA LYS A 91 14.89 -9.07 33.55
C LYS A 91 15.83 -8.75 32.38
N GLU A 92 15.32 -8.60 31.16
CA GLU A 92 16.09 -8.39 29.93
C GLU A 92 15.82 -7.03 29.25
N GLY A 93 15.02 -6.15 29.86
CA GLY A 93 14.77 -4.80 29.36
C GLY A 93 13.30 -4.44 29.14
N VAL A 94 13.10 -3.27 28.54
CA VAL A 94 11.79 -2.65 28.26
C VAL A 94 11.24 -3.23 26.95
N GLN A 95 10.27 -4.14 27.05
CA GLN A 95 9.63 -4.76 25.88
C GLN A 95 8.20 -4.24 25.69
N TRP A 96 7.83 -4.07 24.41
CA TRP A 96 6.47 -3.71 23.99
C TRP A 96 5.45 -4.75 24.47
N SER A 97 4.19 -4.34 24.65
CA SER A 97 3.16 -5.28 25.08
C SER A 97 2.90 -6.33 23.99
N ARG A 98 2.86 -7.61 24.37
CA ARG A 98 2.62 -8.75 23.46
C ARG A 98 1.35 -8.57 22.61
N GLU A 99 0.33 -7.90 23.14
CA GLU A 99 -0.91 -7.60 22.40
C GLU A 99 -0.65 -6.60 21.25
N GLN A 100 0.23 -5.61 21.44
CA GLN A 100 0.60 -4.66 20.38
C GLN A 100 1.57 -5.26 19.36
N GLU A 101 2.50 -6.12 19.78
CA GLU A 101 3.35 -6.88 18.83
C GLU A 101 2.50 -7.84 17.99
N GLU A 102 1.57 -8.56 18.61
CA GLU A 102 0.67 -9.48 17.88
C GLU A 102 -0.28 -8.70 16.94
N GLU A 103 -0.77 -7.52 17.33
CA GLU A 103 -1.65 -6.70 16.47
C GLU A 103 -0.88 -6.04 15.32
N ILE A 104 0.34 -5.53 15.54
CA ILE A 104 1.20 -4.98 14.48
C ILE A 104 1.65 -6.09 13.52
N ALA A 105 2.09 -7.25 14.03
CA ALA A 105 2.50 -8.37 13.20
C ALA A 105 1.32 -8.94 12.39
N ARG A 106 0.11 -8.97 12.97
CA ARG A 106 -1.10 -9.44 12.31
C ARG A 106 -1.56 -8.46 11.22
N VAL A 107 -1.64 -7.17 11.50
CA VAL A 107 -2.06 -6.16 10.52
C VAL A 107 -1.03 -6.04 9.39
N THR A 108 0.27 -6.11 9.72
CA THR A 108 1.33 -6.05 8.70
C THR A 108 1.40 -7.34 7.88
N GLY A 109 1.16 -8.51 8.50
CA GLY A 109 1.17 -9.81 7.83
C GLY A 109 -0.08 -10.11 6.98
N GLU A 110 -1.27 -9.68 7.41
CA GLU A 110 -2.52 -9.89 6.67
C GLU A 110 -2.60 -9.02 5.41
N ILE A 111 -2.09 -7.78 5.45
CA ILE A 111 -2.08 -6.87 4.28
C ILE A 111 -0.99 -7.30 3.28
N THR A 112 0.22 -7.63 3.75
CA THR A 112 1.30 -8.06 2.85
C THR A 112 1.07 -9.45 2.25
N GLY A 113 0.47 -10.39 2.98
CA GLY A 113 0.18 -11.73 2.47
C GLY A 113 -0.82 -11.73 1.32
N ALA A 114 -1.94 -11.01 1.48
CA ALA A 114 -3.00 -10.97 0.47
C ALA A 114 -2.56 -10.23 -0.81
N GLU A 115 -1.84 -9.11 -0.67
CA GLU A 115 -1.31 -8.37 -1.82
C GLU A 115 -0.25 -9.19 -2.57
N VAL A 116 0.66 -9.86 -1.86
CA VAL A 116 1.68 -10.71 -2.49
C VAL A 116 1.05 -11.91 -3.17
N GLU A 117 0.05 -12.56 -2.57
CA GLU A 117 -0.65 -13.67 -3.19
C GLU A 117 -1.39 -13.24 -4.47
N ALA A 118 -2.03 -12.06 -4.47
CA ALA A 118 -2.65 -11.48 -5.65
C ALA A 118 -1.62 -11.21 -6.77
N LEU A 119 -0.45 -10.64 -6.43
CA LEU A 119 0.64 -10.41 -7.38
C LEU A 119 1.19 -11.73 -7.95
N ILE A 120 1.38 -12.75 -7.11
CA ILE A 120 1.83 -14.08 -7.55
C ILE A 120 0.81 -14.71 -8.49
N GLN A 121 -0.49 -14.59 -8.20
CA GLN A 121 -1.54 -15.12 -9.07
C GLN A 121 -1.56 -14.42 -10.43
N GLN A 122 -1.43 -13.09 -10.46
CA GLN A 122 -1.33 -12.32 -11.70
C GLN A 122 -0.12 -12.74 -12.53
N GLU A 123 1.04 -12.87 -11.89
CA GLU A 123 2.28 -13.25 -12.58
C GLU A 123 2.23 -14.71 -13.07
N ALA A 124 1.70 -15.63 -12.27
CA ALA A 124 1.46 -17.01 -12.68
C ALA A 124 0.52 -17.09 -13.90
N LEU A 125 -0.53 -16.25 -13.94
CA LEU A 125 -1.41 -16.15 -15.09
C LEU A 125 -0.67 -15.66 -16.33
N ARG A 126 0.11 -14.56 -16.25
CA ARG A 126 0.92 -14.05 -17.36
C ARG A 126 1.86 -15.13 -17.92
N TRP A 127 2.64 -15.81 -17.07
CA TRP A 127 3.51 -16.89 -17.51
C TRP A 127 2.76 -18.07 -18.11
N SER A 128 1.60 -18.42 -17.57
CA SER A 128 0.77 -19.49 -18.13
C SER A 128 0.28 -19.16 -19.55
N LEU A 129 -0.05 -17.90 -19.82
CA LEU A 129 -0.46 -17.41 -21.14
C LEU A 129 0.72 -17.39 -22.11
N VAL A 130 1.89 -16.90 -21.69
CA VAL A 130 3.12 -16.96 -22.50
C VAL A 130 3.46 -18.41 -22.87
N HIS A 131 3.40 -19.34 -21.92
CA HIS A 131 3.63 -20.76 -22.21
C HIS A 131 2.59 -21.37 -23.15
N ARG A 132 1.32 -20.97 -23.04
CA ARG A 132 0.26 -21.36 -23.99
C ARG A 132 0.63 -20.88 -25.40
N TRP A 133 1.06 -19.63 -25.54
CA TRP A 133 1.48 -19.04 -26.80
C TRP A 133 2.71 -19.73 -27.40
N LEU A 134 3.73 -20.01 -26.61
CA LEU A 134 4.90 -20.77 -27.07
C LEU A 134 4.51 -22.15 -27.62
N ARG A 135 3.57 -22.83 -26.97
CA ARG A 135 3.04 -24.12 -27.46
C ARG A 135 2.19 -23.96 -28.71
N PHE A 136 1.39 -22.90 -28.79
CA PHE A 136 0.57 -22.58 -29.96
C PHE A 136 1.43 -22.29 -31.19
N CYS A 137 2.44 -21.43 -31.06
CA CYS A 137 3.39 -21.12 -32.14
C CYS A 137 4.22 -22.34 -32.57
N GLY A 138 4.46 -23.29 -31.66
CA GLY A 138 5.16 -24.55 -31.97
C GLY A 138 4.35 -25.54 -32.82
N ARG A 139 3.03 -25.34 -32.98
CA ARG A 139 2.17 -26.19 -33.82
C ARG A 139 2.13 -25.64 -35.25
N LYS A 140 2.54 -26.46 -36.22
CA LYS A 140 2.59 -26.12 -37.66
C LYS A 140 1.22 -25.97 -38.34
N GLU A 141 0.12 -26.23 -37.63
CA GLU A 141 -1.23 -26.34 -38.19
C GLU A 141 -2.16 -25.16 -37.85
N GLY A 142 -1.66 -24.12 -37.16
CA GLY A 142 -2.46 -22.94 -36.85
C GLY A 142 -2.72 -22.11 -38.10
N THR A 143 -3.98 -21.86 -38.44
CA THR A 143 -4.33 -20.88 -39.49
C THR A 143 -3.98 -19.48 -38.99
N PRO A 144 -3.26 -18.66 -39.79
CA PRO A 144 -2.84 -17.31 -39.38
C PRO A 144 -3.95 -16.40 -38.80
N PRO A 145 -5.18 -16.33 -39.37
CA PRO A 145 -6.24 -15.48 -38.81
C PRO A 145 -6.69 -15.91 -37.40
N VAL A 146 -6.55 -17.20 -37.05
CA VAL A 146 -6.86 -17.69 -35.69
C VAL A 146 -5.83 -17.15 -34.69
N GLY A 147 -4.58 -16.91 -35.13
CA GLY A 147 -3.55 -16.30 -34.29
C GLY A 147 -3.91 -14.89 -33.86
N LEU A 148 -4.41 -14.04 -34.76
CA LEU A 148 -4.81 -12.67 -34.38
C LEU A 148 -5.98 -12.67 -33.41
N TRP A 149 -6.95 -13.56 -33.63
CA TRP A 149 -8.06 -13.77 -32.71
C TRP A 149 -7.59 -14.19 -31.33
N GLU A 150 -6.74 -15.21 -31.26
CA GLU A 150 -6.20 -15.70 -29.99
C GLU A 150 -5.38 -14.61 -29.27
N LEU A 151 -4.72 -13.72 -30.02
CA LEU A 151 -3.96 -12.63 -29.43
C LEU A 151 -4.89 -11.63 -28.75
N ILE A 152 -5.96 -11.24 -29.45
CA ILE A 152 -6.94 -10.30 -28.91
C ILE A 152 -7.66 -10.89 -27.70
N THR A 153 -8.02 -12.19 -27.74
CA THR A 153 -8.63 -12.85 -26.59
C THR A 153 -7.66 -12.97 -25.42
N THR A 154 -6.40 -13.35 -25.67
CA THR A 154 -5.36 -13.44 -24.62
C THR A 154 -5.14 -12.09 -23.94
N ILE A 155 -5.02 -11.01 -24.71
CA ILE A 155 -4.89 -9.65 -24.16
C ILE A 155 -6.16 -9.29 -23.36
N GLY A 156 -7.34 -9.60 -23.90
CA GLY A 156 -8.60 -9.35 -23.19
C GLY A 156 -8.82 -10.19 -21.93
N GLU A 157 -8.18 -11.36 -21.81
CA GLU A 157 -8.16 -12.21 -20.60
C GLU A 157 -7.20 -11.64 -19.55
N ALA A 158 -6.00 -11.22 -19.97
CA ALA A 158 -5.00 -10.64 -19.08
C ALA A 158 -5.41 -9.24 -18.57
N PHE A 159 -6.11 -8.49 -19.41
CA PHE A 159 -6.56 -7.12 -19.15
C PHE A 159 -8.10 -7.06 -19.25
N PRO A 160 -8.80 -7.46 -18.16
CA PRO A 160 -10.26 -7.59 -18.15
C PRO A 160 -11.01 -6.26 -18.26
N ASN A 161 -10.44 -5.15 -17.80
CA ASN A 161 -11.11 -3.86 -17.69
C ASN A 161 -10.69 -2.86 -18.79
N GLU A 162 -9.62 -3.19 -19.50
CA GLU A 162 -8.93 -2.34 -20.46
C GLU A 162 -9.57 -2.46 -21.84
N ARG A 163 -9.45 -1.38 -22.61
CA ARG A 163 -9.94 -1.32 -23.98
C ARG A 163 -8.77 -1.51 -24.95
N LEU A 164 -9.00 -2.21 -26.05
CA LEU A 164 -8.00 -2.47 -27.09
C LEU A 164 -8.42 -1.81 -28.39
N SER A 165 -7.52 -1.09 -29.05
CA SER A 165 -7.68 -0.66 -30.44
C SER A 165 -6.59 -1.29 -31.28
N ILE A 166 -6.96 -1.84 -32.43
CA ILE A 166 -5.99 -2.32 -33.42
C ILE A 166 -6.17 -1.49 -34.68
N LEU A 167 -5.07 -0.89 -35.13
CA LEU A 167 -5.01 -0.18 -36.41
C LEU A 167 -4.17 -0.98 -37.39
N TRP A 168 -4.64 -1.07 -38.62
CA TRP A 168 -3.88 -1.57 -39.75
C TRP A 168 -3.47 -0.41 -40.64
N GLN A 169 -2.18 -0.24 -40.85
CA GLN A 169 -1.64 0.70 -41.81
C GLN A 169 -1.32 -0.05 -43.11
N GLN A 170 -1.79 0.50 -44.22
CA GLN A 170 -1.42 0.11 -45.57
C GLN A 170 -1.03 1.37 -46.36
N GLY A 171 0.27 1.59 -46.52
CA GLY A 171 0.82 2.81 -47.12
C GLY A 171 0.45 4.05 -46.32
N ALA A 172 -0.33 4.94 -46.94
CA ALA A 172 -0.84 6.17 -46.31
C ALA A 172 -2.19 6.00 -45.62
N GLU A 173 -2.87 4.87 -45.84
CA GLU A 173 -4.20 4.59 -45.29
C GLU A 173 -4.08 3.85 -43.96
N VAL A 174 -4.98 4.19 -43.03
CA VAL A 174 -5.03 3.60 -41.70
C VAL A 174 -6.46 3.19 -41.37
N TYR A 175 -6.66 1.90 -41.22
CA TYR A 175 -7.94 1.28 -40.93
C TYR A 175 -7.99 0.84 -39.47
N THR A 176 -9.15 1.02 -38.82
CA THR A 176 -9.40 0.48 -37.48
C THR A 176 -10.09 -0.87 -37.63
N LEU A 177 -9.56 -1.90 -36.96
CA LEU A 177 -10.22 -3.19 -36.92
C LEU A 177 -11.35 -3.20 -35.90
N ARG A 178 -12.47 -3.82 -36.25
CA ARG A 178 -13.58 -4.09 -35.35
C ARG A 178 -14.07 -5.51 -35.55
N HIS A 179 -14.68 -6.08 -34.52
CA HIS A 179 -15.33 -7.38 -34.64
C HIS A 179 -16.56 -7.47 -33.71
N PRO A 180 -17.73 -7.91 -34.18
CA PRO A 180 -18.96 -7.96 -33.38
C PRO A 180 -18.85 -8.80 -32.09
N LEU A 181 -18.05 -9.87 -32.12
CA LEU A 181 -17.83 -10.76 -30.98
C LEU A 181 -16.68 -10.33 -30.05
N LEU A 182 -15.97 -9.25 -30.39
CA LEU A 182 -14.87 -8.71 -29.58
C LEU A 182 -15.24 -7.29 -29.12
N PRO A 183 -16.14 -7.14 -28.13
CA PRO A 183 -16.65 -5.82 -27.72
C PRO A 183 -15.58 -4.90 -27.13
N LYS A 184 -14.45 -5.45 -26.68
CA LYS A 184 -13.29 -4.70 -26.20
C LYS A 184 -12.47 -4.05 -27.30
N LEU A 185 -12.67 -4.49 -28.55
CA LEU A 185 -12.02 -3.93 -29.72
C LEU A 185 -12.76 -2.66 -30.14
N VAL A 186 -12.25 -1.52 -29.69
CA VAL A 186 -12.86 -0.20 -29.87
C VAL A 186 -12.01 0.66 -30.80
N PRO A 187 -12.61 1.65 -31.48
CA PRO A 187 -11.83 2.65 -32.18
C PRO A 187 -10.98 3.49 -31.23
N PRO A 188 -9.86 4.05 -31.71
CA PRO A 188 -8.95 4.78 -30.86
C PRO A 188 -9.62 6.05 -30.32
N ASP A 189 -9.62 6.21 -29.00
CA ASP A 189 -10.12 7.42 -28.34
C ASP A 189 -8.97 8.41 -28.12
N ARG A 190 -9.15 9.65 -28.59
CA ARG A 190 -8.16 10.73 -28.45
C ARG A 190 -8.11 11.33 -27.05
N ARG A 191 -9.05 10.96 -26.17
CA ARG A 191 -9.20 11.55 -24.82
C ARG A 191 -8.56 10.73 -23.71
N GLU A 192 -8.07 9.53 -24.01
CA GLU A 192 -7.48 8.64 -23.01
C GLU A 192 -6.03 9.02 -22.71
N THR A 193 -5.73 9.15 -21.43
CA THR A 193 -4.51 9.79 -20.92
C THR A 193 -3.27 8.90 -20.96
N GLU A 194 -3.44 7.57 -20.95
CA GLU A 194 -2.31 6.64 -20.91
C GLU A 194 -2.59 5.42 -21.78
N THR A 195 -1.71 5.24 -22.78
CA THR A 195 -1.86 4.25 -23.84
C THR A 195 -0.58 3.46 -24.00
N LEU A 196 -0.65 2.15 -23.90
CA LEU A 196 0.44 1.27 -24.28
C LEU A 196 0.30 0.95 -25.78
N GLY A 197 1.31 1.32 -26.57
CA GLY A 197 1.32 1.14 -28.02
C GLY A 197 2.40 0.17 -28.48
N VAL A 198 2.01 -0.88 -29.20
CA VAL A 198 2.94 -1.81 -29.85
C VAL A 198 2.76 -1.79 -31.36
N LYS A 199 3.84 -1.59 -32.10
CA LYS A 199 3.87 -1.65 -33.57
C LYS A 199 4.47 -2.97 -34.04
N LEU A 200 3.71 -3.71 -34.84
CA LEU A 200 4.15 -4.92 -35.54
C LEU A 200 4.25 -4.63 -37.04
N SER A 201 5.48 -4.51 -37.54
CA SER A 201 5.75 -4.23 -38.96
C SER A 201 5.78 -5.52 -39.78
N PHE A 202 5.05 -5.54 -40.89
CA PHE A 202 5.04 -6.62 -41.88
C PHE A 202 5.78 -6.23 -43.17
N GLY A 203 6.12 -4.95 -43.31
CA GLY A 203 6.91 -4.40 -44.41
C GLY A 203 7.18 -2.90 -44.21
N PRO A 204 7.73 -2.23 -45.23
CA PRO A 204 7.97 -0.77 -45.16
C PRO A 204 6.66 0.03 -45.10
N GLU A 205 5.58 -0.48 -45.69
CA GLU A 205 4.30 0.21 -45.82
C GLU A 205 3.15 -0.49 -45.07
N GLU A 206 3.39 -1.65 -44.46
CA GLU A 206 2.36 -2.42 -43.78
C GLU A 206 2.72 -2.68 -42.33
N ALA A 207 1.83 -2.28 -41.41
CA ALA A 207 2.02 -2.50 -39.98
C ALA A 207 0.67 -2.62 -39.24
N PHE A 208 0.67 -3.37 -38.14
CA PHE A 208 -0.37 -3.31 -37.13
C PHE A 208 0.09 -2.47 -35.94
N TYR A 209 -0.82 -1.67 -35.41
CA TYR A 209 -0.63 -0.94 -34.17
C TYR A 209 -1.65 -1.43 -33.16
N PHE A 210 -1.17 -1.94 -32.03
CA PHE A 210 -1.97 -2.39 -30.91
C PHE A 210 -1.90 -1.31 -29.82
N TYR A 211 -3.05 -0.73 -29.49
CA TYR A 211 -3.18 0.27 -28.43
C TYR A 211 -4.05 -0.28 -27.32
N LEU A 212 -3.45 -0.44 -26.14
CA LEU A 212 -4.18 -0.79 -24.93
C LEU A 212 -4.39 0.48 -24.12
N TYR A 213 -5.63 0.71 -23.71
CA TYR A 213 -6.04 1.89 -22.97
C TYR A 213 -6.29 1.54 -21.50
N ALA A 214 -5.60 2.24 -20.60
CA ALA A 214 -5.74 2.04 -19.17
C ALA A 214 -7.11 2.52 -18.69
N ALA A 215 -7.82 1.66 -17.94
CA ALA A 215 -9.07 2.04 -17.28
C ALA A 215 -8.81 2.89 -16.02
N GLU A 216 -7.66 2.71 -15.39
CA GLU A 216 -7.26 3.35 -14.14
C GLU A 216 -6.18 4.41 -14.34
N PRO A 217 -6.15 5.47 -13.50
CA PRO A 217 -5.18 6.56 -13.62
C PRO A 217 -3.74 6.19 -13.23
N VAL A 218 -3.52 4.97 -12.73
CA VAL A 218 -2.21 4.44 -12.34
C VAL A 218 -1.41 3.96 -13.56
N GLY A 219 -2.08 3.69 -14.69
CA GLY A 219 -1.43 3.31 -15.93
C GLY A 219 -1.02 1.84 -16.01
N PHE A 220 -0.09 1.54 -16.94
CA PHE A 220 0.48 0.21 -17.11
C PHE A 220 1.80 0.10 -16.35
N SER A 221 2.05 -1.04 -15.70
CA SER A 221 3.36 -1.33 -15.12
C SER A 221 4.35 -1.78 -16.18
N THR A 222 5.65 -1.65 -15.92
CA THR A 222 6.70 -2.15 -16.84
C THR A 222 6.56 -3.64 -17.15
N ILE A 223 6.03 -4.43 -16.21
CA ILE A 223 5.78 -5.87 -16.42
C ILE A 223 4.63 -6.08 -17.41
N ASP A 224 3.60 -5.23 -17.38
CA ASP A 224 2.50 -5.27 -18.35
C ASP A 224 2.98 -4.94 -19.77
N GLU A 225 3.87 -3.93 -19.88
CA GLU A 225 4.48 -3.56 -21.15
C GLU A 225 5.30 -4.72 -21.74
N GLU A 226 6.18 -5.31 -20.94
CA GLU A 226 7.00 -6.45 -21.35
C GLU A 226 6.14 -7.66 -21.74
N PHE A 227 5.09 -7.95 -20.97
CA PHE A 227 4.17 -9.04 -21.27
C PHE A 227 3.46 -8.86 -22.62
N ILE A 228 2.92 -7.68 -22.89
CA ILE A 228 2.28 -7.38 -24.18
C ILE A 228 3.29 -7.43 -25.33
N LEU A 229 4.50 -6.87 -25.14
CA LEU A 229 5.57 -6.93 -26.13
C LEU A 229 5.94 -8.38 -26.47
N ILE A 230 6.09 -9.25 -25.46
CA ILE A 230 6.38 -10.67 -25.66
C ILE A 230 5.27 -11.34 -26.47
N LEU A 231 4.00 -11.11 -26.14
CA LEU A 231 2.88 -11.70 -26.87
C LEU A 231 2.84 -11.23 -28.33
N CYS A 232 2.97 -9.93 -28.57
CA CYS A 232 3.00 -9.36 -29.91
C CYS A 232 4.20 -9.87 -30.72
N GLU A 233 5.38 -10.00 -30.11
CA GLU A 233 6.58 -10.54 -30.76
C GLU A 233 6.40 -12.03 -31.12
N LEU A 234 5.82 -12.83 -30.22
CA LEU A 234 5.54 -14.25 -30.48
C LEU A 234 4.54 -14.42 -31.63
N PHE A 235 3.47 -13.62 -31.65
CA PHE A 235 2.51 -13.58 -32.73
C PHE A 235 3.17 -13.13 -34.05
N GLY A 236 3.94 -12.04 -34.02
CA GLY A 236 4.62 -11.49 -35.19
C GLY A 236 5.55 -12.51 -35.83
N ARG A 237 6.36 -13.21 -35.03
CA ARG A 237 7.22 -14.30 -35.51
C ARG A 237 6.44 -15.46 -36.11
N GLN A 238 5.31 -15.83 -35.50
CA GLN A 238 4.46 -16.89 -36.01
C GLN A 238 3.85 -16.50 -37.37
N ALA A 239 3.28 -15.29 -37.47
CA ALA A 239 2.65 -14.80 -38.68
C ALA A 239 3.66 -14.66 -39.83
N GLN A 240 4.82 -14.04 -39.57
CA GLN A 240 5.89 -13.90 -40.55
C GLN A 240 6.50 -15.26 -40.94
N GLY A 241 6.71 -16.15 -39.98
CA GLY A 241 7.21 -17.51 -40.22
C GLY A 241 6.25 -18.36 -41.06
N ALA A 242 4.93 -18.11 -40.95
CA ALA A 242 3.91 -18.73 -41.78
C ALA A 242 3.76 -18.06 -43.16
N GLY A 243 4.44 -16.94 -43.41
CA GLY A 243 4.28 -16.14 -44.63
C GLY A 243 2.91 -15.46 -44.75
N ALA A 244 2.21 -15.27 -43.64
CA ALA A 244 0.88 -14.68 -43.62
C ALA A 244 0.92 -13.19 -43.94
N THR A 245 0.01 -12.74 -44.80
CA THR A 245 -0.12 -11.31 -45.11
C THR A 245 -1.05 -10.61 -44.10
N PRO A 246 -0.88 -9.30 -43.83
CA PRO A 246 -1.81 -8.55 -43.00
C PRO A 246 -3.27 -8.68 -43.44
N ALA A 247 -3.52 -8.69 -44.76
CA ALA A 247 -4.85 -8.89 -45.33
C ALA A 247 -5.48 -10.25 -44.95
N GLU A 248 -4.68 -11.32 -44.88
CA GLU A 248 -5.15 -12.63 -44.44
C GLU A 248 -5.48 -12.66 -42.94
N LEU A 249 -4.68 -11.98 -42.12
CA LEU A 249 -4.87 -11.92 -40.68
C LEU A 249 -6.19 -11.23 -40.30
N ILE A 250 -6.55 -10.18 -41.04
CA ILE A 250 -7.74 -9.37 -40.78
C ILE A 250 -8.98 -9.82 -41.55
N ALA A 251 -8.91 -10.89 -42.34
CA ALA A 251 -10.01 -11.30 -43.22
C ALA A 251 -11.35 -11.55 -42.50
N SER A 252 -11.32 -11.82 -41.19
CA SER A 252 -12.50 -12.01 -40.35
C SER A 252 -12.98 -10.73 -39.64
N PHE A 253 -12.27 -9.60 -39.79
CA PHE A 253 -12.54 -8.34 -39.10
C PHE A 253 -13.23 -7.34 -40.01
N GLU A 254 -14.05 -6.49 -39.41
CA GLU A 254 -14.60 -5.32 -40.07
C GLU A 254 -13.56 -4.21 -40.08
N LEU A 255 -13.31 -3.63 -41.25
CA LEU A 255 -12.45 -2.46 -41.40
C LEU A 255 -13.28 -1.20 -41.35
N VAL A 256 -13.00 -0.34 -40.38
CA VAL A 256 -13.61 0.98 -40.27
C VAL A 256 -12.55 2.02 -40.61
N ASP A 257 -12.82 2.78 -41.65
CA ASP A 257 -11.96 3.88 -42.08
C ASP A 257 -11.86 4.91 -40.95
N ASN A 258 -10.63 5.21 -40.52
CA ASN A 258 -10.43 6.23 -39.51
C ASN A 258 -10.13 7.56 -40.23
N PRO A 259 -10.95 8.61 -40.09
CA PRO A 259 -10.67 9.94 -40.64
C PRO A 259 -9.57 10.64 -39.82
N THR A 260 -8.41 10.01 -39.70
CA THR A 260 -7.14 10.60 -39.21
C THR A 260 -6.25 10.99 -40.39
N THR A 261 -6.85 11.43 -41.50
CA THR A 261 -6.19 12.30 -42.48
C THR A 261 -5.95 13.67 -41.81
N GLY A 262 -4.82 13.80 -41.13
CA GLY A 262 -4.32 15.10 -40.67
C GLY A 262 -4.15 15.24 -39.17
N SER A 263 -3.13 14.61 -38.59
CA SER A 263 -2.23 15.24 -37.61
C SER A 263 -1.20 14.20 -37.20
N GLY A 264 0.08 14.52 -37.45
CA GLY A 264 1.19 13.60 -37.33
C GLY A 264 1.27 12.91 -35.96
N ILE A 265 1.50 11.61 -36.03
CA ILE A 265 2.13 10.84 -34.96
C ILE A 265 3.52 11.47 -34.78
N LYS A 266 3.73 12.12 -33.63
CA LYS A 266 5.06 12.51 -33.16
C LYS A 266 5.60 11.42 -32.25
#